data_AF-A0A8S0VU39-F1
#
_entry.id   AF-A0A8S0VU39-F1
#
_cell.length_a   1.000
_cell.length_b   1.000
_cell.length_c   1.000
_cell.angle_alpha   90.00
_cell.angle_beta   90.00
_cell.angle_gamma   90.00
#
_symmetry.space_group_name_H-M   'P 1'
#
loop_
_entity.id
_entity.type
_entity.pdbx_description
1 polymer ?
#
loop_
_entity_poly.entity_id
_entity_poly.type
_entity_poly.pdbx_seq_one_letter_code
_entity_poly.pdbx_strand_id
1 'polypeptide(L)'
;MNAYHTFPNCLEIKDPAGNTVPEWIPTKTLQRRTALSYSWSIYSKFPKSRLYSFAEAALSPAKYSLFQFLGSAFIQWFGHPNSVAPSTSAKIGAFGGTTLILLYFALLLKPRSTVHEADESLDFHSVLSCLIVLLKEMVYSVLAAIIGSLACGLQGQMHFHVAAGYLGPVLFLAVLFGSLAITIGVAWSGGKCRYLFNKY
;
A
#
# COMPACT_ATOMS: atom_id res chain seq x y z
N MET A 1 27.81 -19.43 29.18
CA MET A 1 27.65 -18.46 30.29
C MET A 1 26.54 -17.48 29.90
N ASN A 2 25.54 -17.38 30.76
CA ASN A 2 24.25 -16.75 30.55
C ASN A 2 24.32 -15.22 30.67
N ALA A 3 23.51 -14.52 29.85
CA ALA A 3 23.11 -13.14 30.11
C ALA A 3 21.65 -12.92 29.71
N TYR A 4 20.76 -13.75 30.26
CA TYR A 4 19.35 -13.40 30.45
C TYR A 4 19.20 -13.03 31.92
N HIS A 5 19.01 -11.75 32.25
CA HIS A 5 18.38 -11.28 33.49
C HIS A 5 18.50 -9.75 33.56
N THR A 6 17.49 -9.02 33.10
CA THR A 6 16.91 -7.86 33.82
C THR A 6 15.74 -7.31 33.00
N PHE A 7 14.56 -7.90 33.20
CA PHE A 7 13.31 -7.19 32.98
C PHE A 7 13.00 -6.39 34.26
N PRO A 8 12.73 -5.08 34.18
CA PRO A 8 12.12 -4.40 35.30
C PRO A 8 10.65 -4.84 35.43
N ASN A 9 10.34 -5.45 36.58
CA ASN A 9 8.99 -5.75 37.04
C ASN A 9 8.21 -4.44 37.23
N CYS A 10 7.47 -4.04 36.20
CA CYS A 10 6.43 -3.03 36.33
C CYS A 10 5.09 -3.76 36.51
N LEU A 11 4.76 -4.16 37.74
CA LEU A 11 3.41 -4.40 38.25
C LEU A 11 3.50 -5.01 39.67
N GLU A 12 3.69 -4.15 40.67
CA GLU A 12 3.34 -4.48 42.05
C GLU A 12 2.26 -3.49 42.49
N ILE A 13 1.00 -3.83 42.20
CA ILE A 13 -0.15 -3.13 42.80
C ILE A 13 -0.39 -3.83 44.14
N LYS A 14 -0.01 -3.15 45.23
CA LYS A 14 -0.39 -3.53 46.58
C LYS A 14 -1.70 -2.85 46.94
N ASP A 15 -2.76 -3.64 47.12
CA ASP A 15 -3.93 -3.19 47.87
C ASP A 15 -3.61 -3.20 49.38
N PRO A 16 -4.02 -2.18 50.16
CA PRO A 16 -3.65 -2.05 51.57
C PRO A 16 -4.47 -2.92 52.54
N ALA A 17 -5.25 -3.89 52.08
CA ALA A 17 -6.24 -4.59 52.91
C ALA A 17 -6.14 -6.13 52.97
N GLY A 18 -5.01 -6.72 52.56
CA GLY A 18 -4.57 -8.03 53.08
C GLY A 18 -5.53 -9.23 52.98
N ASN A 19 -6.39 -9.32 51.95
CA ASN A 19 -7.22 -10.50 51.71
C ASN A 19 -7.02 -11.03 50.29
N THR A 20 -6.61 -12.30 50.17
CA THR A 20 -6.47 -13.03 48.90
C THR A 20 -7.83 -13.53 48.41
N VAL A 21 -8.30 -13.03 47.27
CA VAL A 21 -9.43 -13.59 46.52
C VAL A 21 -8.87 -14.36 45.31
N PRO A 22 -9.25 -15.63 45.06
CA PRO A 22 -8.88 -16.33 43.84
C PRO A 22 -9.91 -16.01 42.76
N GLU A 23 -9.56 -15.16 41.80
CA GLU A 23 -10.46 -14.81 40.69
C GLU A 23 -9.99 -15.42 39.37
N TRP A 24 -10.57 -16.58 39.05
CA TRP A 24 -10.61 -17.12 37.70
C TRP A 24 -11.61 -16.32 36.86
N ILE A 25 -11.12 -15.43 35.98
CA ILE A 25 -11.92 -14.90 34.87
C ILE A 25 -11.22 -15.22 33.54
N PRO A 26 -11.88 -15.93 32.61
CA PRO A 26 -11.38 -16.09 31.26
C PRO A 26 -11.64 -14.82 30.45
N THR A 27 -10.61 -14.01 30.21
CA THR A 27 -10.68 -12.82 29.34
C THR A 27 -10.65 -13.23 27.86
N LYS A 28 -11.74 -13.83 27.38
CA LYS A 28 -12.01 -13.96 25.93
C LYS A 28 -13.04 -12.92 25.50
N THR A 29 -12.68 -11.65 25.35
CA THR A 29 -13.49 -10.66 24.59
C THR A 29 -12.86 -9.25 24.52
N LEU A 30 -11.61 -9.07 24.03
CA LEU A 30 -11.19 -7.71 23.64
C LEU A 30 -10.03 -7.60 22.65
N GLN A 31 -9.85 -8.59 21.78
CA GLN A 31 -8.80 -8.57 20.75
C GLN A 31 -9.36 -8.61 19.32
N ARG A 32 -10.51 -7.97 19.09
CA ARG A 32 -11.13 -7.88 17.74
C ARG A 32 -11.13 -6.48 17.13
N ARG A 33 -10.64 -5.46 17.84
CA ARG A 33 -10.61 -4.06 17.34
C ARG A 33 -9.22 -3.53 16.96
N THR A 34 -8.15 -4.26 17.23
CA THR A 34 -6.77 -3.78 16.97
C THR A 34 -6.23 -4.12 15.58
N ALA A 35 -6.86 -5.02 14.81
CA ALA A 35 -6.39 -5.34 13.46
C ALA A 35 -6.75 -4.27 12.40
N LEU A 36 -7.75 -3.42 12.68
CA LEU A 36 -8.20 -2.39 11.73
C LEU A 36 -7.56 -1.00 11.95
N SER A 37 -6.89 -0.75 13.09
CA SER A 37 -6.25 0.56 13.34
C SER A 37 -4.81 0.65 12.81
N TYR A 38 -4.16 -0.47 12.50
CA TYR A 38 -2.76 -0.49 12.04
C TYR A 38 -2.56 -0.05 10.58
N SER A 39 -3.61 0.02 9.75
CA SER A 39 -3.45 0.39 8.32
C SER A 39 -3.42 1.90 8.07
N TRP A 40 -3.80 2.71 9.08
CA TRP A 40 -3.99 4.17 8.95
C TRP A 40 -2.91 5.02 9.66
N SER A 41 -2.00 4.42 10.43
CA SER A 41 -1.00 5.16 11.24
C SER A 41 0.29 5.52 10.48
N ILE A 42 0.54 4.95 9.30
CA ILE A 42 1.79 5.21 8.55
C ILE A 42 1.77 6.59 7.83
N TYR A 43 0.59 7.17 7.59
CA TYR A 43 0.47 8.47 6.90
C TYR A 43 0.73 9.71 7.79
N SER A 44 1.01 9.56 9.10
CA SER A 44 1.00 10.69 10.06
C SER A 44 2.36 11.17 10.56
N LYS A 45 3.49 10.66 10.09
CA LYS A 45 4.80 11.24 10.45
C LYS A 45 5.21 12.32 9.43
N PHE A 46 5.60 13.49 9.96
CA PHE A 46 6.09 14.74 9.34
C PHE A 46 5.06 15.85 9.00
N PRO A 47 5.18 17.08 9.52
CA PRO A 47 4.41 18.23 9.03
C PRO A 47 4.77 18.62 7.57
N LYS A 48 5.95 18.22 7.07
CA LYS A 48 6.30 18.22 5.63
C LYS A 48 5.55 17.13 4.82
N SER A 49 4.91 16.15 5.47
CA SER A 49 4.16 15.07 4.80
C SER A 49 2.75 15.47 4.37
N ARG A 50 2.15 16.55 4.89
CA ARG A 50 0.78 16.90 4.46
C ARG A 50 0.71 17.26 2.98
N LEU A 51 1.67 18.04 2.48
CA LEU A 51 1.77 18.37 1.06
C LEU A 51 2.10 17.13 0.21
N TYR A 52 2.99 16.26 0.70
CA TYR A 52 3.34 15.02 0.03
C TYR A 52 2.15 14.05 -0.04
N SER A 53 1.48 13.78 1.08
CA SER A 53 0.27 12.96 1.17
C SER A 53 -0.88 13.55 0.36
N PHE A 54 -0.99 14.88 0.29
CA PHE A 54 -1.98 15.55 -0.56
C PHE A 54 -1.64 15.38 -2.05
N ALA A 55 -0.38 15.55 -2.44
CA ALA A 55 0.06 15.34 -3.82
C ALA A 55 -0.09 13.87 -4.24
N GLU A 56 0.28 12.93 -3.37
CA GLU A 56 0.10 11.49 -3.58
C GLU A 56 -1.38 11.14 -3.71
N ALA A 57 -2.23 11.68 -2.83
CA ALA A 57 -3.67 11.56 -2.93
C ALA A 57 -4.15 12.11 -4.27
N ALA A 58 -3.78 13.34 -4.64
CA ALA A 58 -4.19 14.00 -5.89
C ALA A 58 -3.78 13.22 -7.15
N LEU A 59 -2.65 12.50 -7.12
CA LEU A 59 -2.17 11.65 -8.21
C LEU A 59 -2.79 10.25 -8.20
N SER A 60 -3.52 9.86 -7.15
CA SER A 60 -4.11 8.53 -7.01
C SER A 60 -5.07 8.16 -8.15
N PRO A 61 -5.94 9.04 -8.68
CA PRO A 61 -6.77 8.72 -9.84
C PRO A 61 -5.95 8.33 -11.07
N ALA A 62 -4.87 9.06 -11.36
CA ALA A 62 -3.97 8.75 -12.47
C ALA A 62 -3.22 7.42 -12.22
N LYS A 63 -2.76 7.19 -10.99
CA LYS A 63 -2.11 5.95 -10.55
C LYS A 63 -3.01 4.73 -10.79
N TYR A 64 -4.25 4.77 -10.30
CA TYR A 64 -5.20 3.66 -10.46
C TYR A 64 -5.68 3.49 -11.91
N SER A 65 -5.77 4.58 -12.68
CA SER A 65 -6.01 4.52 -14.12
C SER A 65 -4.90 3.75 -14.85
N LEU A 66 -3.63 4.04 -14.52
CA LEU A 66 -2.47 3.37 -15.11
C LEU A 66 -2.40 1.89 -14.72
N PHE A 67 -2.66 1.56 -13.45
CA PHE A 67 -2.71 0.17 -13.00
C PHE A 67 -3.79 -0.62 -13.75
N GLN A 68 -4.98 -0.06 -13.89
CA GLN A 68 -6.07 -0.70 -14.63
C GLN A 68 -5.75 -0.85 -16.12
N PHE A 69 -5.14 0.16 -16.73
CA PHE A 69 -4.70 0.09 -18.12
C PHE A 69 -3.71 -1.06 -18.32
N LEU A 70 -2.65 -1.12 -17.51
CA LEU A 70 -1.61 -2.15 -17.60
C LEU A 70 -2.18 -3.55 -17.37
N GLY A 71 -2.99 -3.73 -16.33
CA GLY A 71 -3.63 -5.02 -16.04
C GLY A 71 -4.55 -5.48 -17.18
N SER A 72 -5.36 -4.57 -17.72
CA SER A 72 -6.27 -4.87 -18.83
C SER A 72 -5.52 -5.19 -20.12
N ALA A 73 -4.46 -4.44 -20.43
CA ALA A 73 -3.61 -4.69 -21.59
C ALA A 73 -2.91 -6.05 -21.50
N PHE A 74 -2.43 -6.42 -20.31
CA PHE A 74 -1.82 -7.73 -20.06
C PHE A 74 -2.83 -8.88 -20.23
N ILE A 75 -4.04 -8.74 -19.69
CA ILE A 75 -5.11 -9.75 -19.85
C ILE A 75 -5.50 -9.90 -21.32
N GLN A 76 -5.58 -8.79 -22.08
CA GLN A 76 -5.84 -8.84 -23.51
C GLN A 76 -4.73 -9.56 -24.28
N TRP A 77 -3.47 -9.30 -23.93
CA TRP A 77 -2.31 -9.89 -24.58
C TRP A 77 -2.23 -11.41 -24.40
N PHE A 78 -2.53 -11.92 -23.19
CA PHE A 78 -2.32 -13.33 -22.85
C PHE A 78 -3.60 -14.18 -22.79
N GLY A 79 -4.77 -13.57 -22.62
CA GLY A 79 -5.95 -14.28 -22.15
C GLY A 79 -7.15 -14.20 -23.08
N HIS A 80 -7.57 -13.00 -23.48
CA HIS A 80 -8.85 -12.79 -24.17
C HIS A 80 -8.82 -11.53 -25.04
N PRO A 81 -8.61 -11.63 -26.38
CA PRO A 81 -8.59 -10.46 -27.27
C PRO A 81 -9.96 -9.74 -27.34
N ASN A 82 -11.05 -10.42 -26.96
CA ASN A 82 -12.40 -9.84 -26.86
C ASN A 82 -12.73 -9.28 -25.45
N SER A 83 -11.74 -9.18 -24.55
CA SER A 83 -11.96 -8.58 -23.23
C SER A 83 -12.03 -7.04 -23.29
N VAL A 84 -12.45 -6.43 -22.19
CA VAL A 84 -12.73 -4.98 -22.11
C VAL A 84 -11.54 -4.14 -22.59
N ALA A 85 -11.83 -3.16 -23.45
CA ALA A 85 -10.82 -2.26 -23.98
C ALA A 85 -9.99 -1.61 -22.85
N PRO A 86 -8.65 -1.54 -22.95
CA PRO A 86 -7.81 -1.02 -21.86
C PRO A 86 -8.12 0.44 -21.56
N SER A 87 -8.58 1.21 -22.55
CA SER A 87 -9.05 2.58 -22.40
C SER A 87 -10.30 2.69 -21.50
N THR A 88 -11.21 1.73 -21.58
CA THR A 88 -12.39 1.65 -20.69
C THR A 88 -11.97 1.30 -19.27
N SER A 89 -11.09 0.31 -19.10
CA SER A 89 -10.50 -0.04 -17.80
C SER A 89 -9.78 1.15 -17.15
N ALA A 90 -9.04 1.94 -17.94
CA ALA A 90 -8.37 3.14 -17.46
C ALA A 90 -9.35 4.20 -16.93
N LYS A 91 -10.49 4.41 -17.60
CA LYS A 91 -11.56 5.32 -17.14
C LYS A 91 -12.19 4.84 -15.84
N ILE A 92 -12.47 3.54 -15.74
CA ILE A 92 -12.99 2.90 -14.53
C ILE A 92 -12.03 3.10 -13.35
N GLY A 93 -10.73 2.86 -13.58
CA GLY A 93 -9.69 3.09 -12.58
C GLY A 93 -9.60 4.56 -12.14
N ALA A 94 -9.67 5.50 -13.08
CA ALA A 94 -9.67 6.94 -12.78
C ALA A 94 -10.91 7.35 -11.96
N PHE A 95 -12.10 6.88 -12.33
CA PHE A 95 -13.34 7.21 -11.63
C PHE A 95 -13.36 6.62 -10.21
N GLY A 96 -13.03 5.33 -10.09
CA GLY A 96 -12.92 4.67 -8.78
C GLY A 96 -11.84 5.30 -7.89
N GLY A 97 -10.69 5.65 -8.45
CA GLY A 97 -9.63 6.38 -7.76
C GLY A 97 -10.09 7.77 -7.29
N THR A 98 -10.88 8.47 -8.11
CA THR A 98 -11.48 9.77 -7.75
C THR A 98 -12.48 9.64 -6.59
N THR A 99 -13.26 8.56 -6.55
CA THR A 99 -14.17 8.32 -5.42
C THR A 99 -13.39 8.02 -4.13
N LEU A 100 -12.34 7.21 -4.21
CA LEU A 100 -11.49 6.90 -3.05
C LEU A 100 -10.77 8.13 -2.49
N ILE A 101 -10.24 9.00 -3.36
CA ILE A 101 -9.57 10.23 -2.92
C ILE A 101 -10.57 11.21 -2.28
N LEU A 102 -11.79 11.34 -2.81
CA LEU A 102 -12.82 12.18 -2.20
C LEU A 102 -13.19 11.67 -0.81
N LEU A 103 -13.32 10.35 -0.65
CA LEU A 103 -13.56 9.74 0.66
C LEU A 103 -12.39 10.00 1.62
N TYR A 104 -11.15 9.88 1.13
CA TYR A 104 -9.96 10.18 1.91
C TYR A 104 -9.91 11.65 2.36
N PHE A 105 -10.20 12.59 1.47
CA PHE A 105 -10.29 14.01 1.80
C PHE A 105 -11.41 14.30 2.80
N ALA A 106 -12.58 13.69 2.65
CA ALA A 106 -13.66 13.82 3.63
C ALA A 106 -13.24 13.34 5.03
N LEU A 107 -12.47 12.24 5.10
CA LEU A 107 -11.95 11.71 6.36
C LEU A 107 -10.81 12.57 6.94
N LEU A 108 -10.03 13.26 6.10
CA LEU A 108 -9.00 14.21 6.54
C LEU A 108 -9.58 15.49 7.16
N LEU A 109 -10.81 15.88 6.82
CA LEU A 109 -11.49 17.02 7.44
C LEU A 109 -11.93 16.73 8.89
N LYS A 110 -11.94 15.47 9.33
CA LYS A 110 -12.26 15.13 10.71
C LYS A 110 -11.09 15.52 11.64
N PRO A 111 -11.32 16.30 12.71
CA PRO A 111 -10.28 16.66 13.66
C PRO A 111 -9.62 15.41 14.22
N ARG A 112 -8.34 15.22 13.93
CA ARG A 112 -7.58 14.04 14.36
C ARG A 112 -6.97 14.33 15.73
N SER A 113 -7.50 13.71 16.77
CA SER A 113 -6.84 13.69 18.09
C SER A 113 -5.46 13.05 17.89
N THR A 114 -4.43 13.80 18.26
CA THR A 114 -3.01 13.48 18.13
C THR A 114 -2.67 12.23 18.92
N VAL A 115 -2.73 11.07 18.26
CA VAL A 115 -2.09 9.85 18.76
C VAL A 115 -0.65 9.89 18.28
N HIS A 116 0.21 10.34 19.18
CA HIS A 116 1.65 10.14 19.11
C HIS A 116 1.90 8.64 19.25
N GLU A 117 2.75 8.03 18.40
CA GLU A 117 3.81 7.14 18.93
C GLU A 117 4.74 6.49 17.90
N ALA A 118 5.90 6.16 18.49
CA ALA A 118 6.89 5.12 18.22
C ALA A 118 7.67 5.17 16.89
N ASP A 119 8.92 5.63 17.00
CA ASP A 119 10.02 5.26 16.11
C ASP A 119 10.23 3.76 16.11
N GLU A 120 10.31 3.17 14.91
CA GLU A 120 10.80 1.81 14.73
C GLU A 120 11.92 1.78 13.71
N SER A 121 12.94 1.04 14.10
CA SER A 121 14.29 0.95 13.59
C SER A 121 14.39 0.31 12.19
N LEU A 122 15.22 0.94 11.36
CA LEU A 122 15.65 0.54 10.03
C LEU A 122 16.53 -0.71 10.08
N ASP A 123 16.20 -1.74 9.27
CA ASP A 123 17.04 -2.20 8.14
C ASP A 123 16.64 -3.59 7.59
N PHE A 124 16.02 -4.48 8.38
CA PHE A 124 15.43 -5.74 7.86
C PHE A 124 13.98 -5.58 7.34
N HIS A 125 13.37 -4.44 7.62
CA HIS A 125 11.98 -4.16 7.29
C HIS A 125 11.74 -3.78 5.82
N SER A 126 12.77 -3.48 5.02
CA SER A 126 12.59 -2.81 3.72
C SER A 126 11.82 -3.66 2.69
N VAL A 127 12.16 -4.94 2.52
CA VAL A 127 11.47 -5.83 1.56
C VAL A 127 10.06 -6.14 2.01
N LEU A 128 9.87 -6.44 3.30
CA LEU A 128 8.55 -6.69 3.88
C LEU A 128 7.66 -5.45 3.76
N SER A 129 8.20 -4.26 4.05
CA SER A 129 7.51 -2.99 3.87
C SER A 129 7.13 -2.74 2.41
N CYS A 130 8.01 -3.03 1.46
CA CYS A 130 7.70 -2.96 0.03
C CYS A 130 6.54 -3.89 -0.35
N LEU A 131 6.56 -5.14 0.13
CA LEU A 131 5.51 -6.12 -0.11
C LEU A 131 4.17 -5.68 0.52
N ILE A 132 4.20 -5.16 1.75
CA ILE A 132 3.01 -4.62 2.43
C ILE A 132 2.42 -3.44 1.64
N VAL A 133 3.26 -2.53 1.16
CA VAL A 133 2.82 -1.40 0.34
C VAL A 133 2.24 -1.89 -0.98
N LEU A 134 2.88 -2.84 -1.66
CA LEU A 134 2.36 -3.43 -2.89
C LEU A 134 0.99 -4.09 -2.68
N LEU A 135 0.84 -4.89 -1.62
CA LEU A 135 -0.43 -5.54 -1.29
C LEU A 135 -1.52 -4.49 -1.01
N LYS A 136 -1.18 -3.43 -0.29
CA LYS A 136 -2.09 -2.31 -0.03
C LYS A 136 -2.53 -1.63 -1.33
N GLU A 137 -1.61 -1.40 -2.26
CA GLU A 137 -1.93 -0.84 -3.58
C GLU A 137 -2.78 -1.78 -4.44
N MET A 138 -2.55 -3.10 -4.39
CA MET A 138 -3.44 -4.09 -5.03
C MET A 138 -4.86 -3.99 -4.49
N VAL A 139 -5.03 -3.94 -3.17
CA VAL A 139 -6.34 -3.84 -2.53
C VAL A 139 -7.05 -2.55 -2.94
N TYR A 140 -6.37 -1.39 -2.89
CA TYR A 140 -6.99 -0.13 -3.31
C TYR A 140 -7.30 -0.09 -4.80
N SER A 141 -6.44 -0.65 -5.64
CA SER A 141 -6.66 -0.75 -7.08
C SER A 141 -7.88 -1.62 -7.41
N VAL A 142 -8.07 -2.74 -6.68
CA VAL A 142 -9.27 -3.59 -6.77
C VAL A 142 -10.52 -2.84 -6.29
N LEU A 143 -10.45 -2.14 -5.16
CA LEU A 143 -11.57 -1.35 -4.67
C LEU A 143 -11.96 -0.23 -5.64
N ALA A 144 -10.97 0.46 -6.23
CA ALA A 144 -11.20 1.43 -7.28
C ALA A 144 -11.88 0.79 -8.50
N ALA A 145 -11.44 -0.40 -8.91
CA ALA A 145 -12.09 -1.17 -9.98
C ALA A 145 -13.57 -1.43 -9.70
N ILE A 146 -13.88 -1.92 -8.49
CA ILE A 146 -15.24 -2.27 -8.09
C ILE A 146 -16.11 -1.02 -8.10
N ILE A 147 -15.68 0.04 -7.42
CA ILE A 147 -16.43 1.31 -7.34
C ILE A 147 -16.64 1.91 -8.74
N GLY A 148 -15.59 1.97 -9.56
CA GLY A 148 -15.69 2.50 -10.92
C GLY A 148 -16.60 1.66 -11.81
N SER A 149 -16.52 0.32 -11.72
CA SER A 149 -17.35 -0.58 -12.53
C SER A 149 -18.83 -0.49 -12.14
N LEU A 150 -19.14 -0.37 -10.85
CA LEU A 150 -20.48 -0.12 -10.35
C LEU A 150 -21.03 1.24 -10.81
N ALA A 151 -20.22 2.30 -10.72
CA ALA A 151 -20.62 3.63 -11.16
C ALA A 151 -20.87 3.72 -12.67
N CYS A 152 -20.12 2.97 -13.48
CA CYS A 152 -20.30 2.90 -14.93
C CYS A 152 -21.37 1.88 -15.38
N GLY A 153 -22.00 1.14 -14.46
CA GLY A 153 -23.01 0.13 -14.79
C GLY A 153 -22.47 -1.13 -15.48
N LEU A 154 -21.16 -1.42 -15.36
CA LEU A 154 -20.48 -2.52 -16.05
C LEU A 154 -20.34 -3.78 -15.18
N GLN A 155 -21.43 -4.17 -14.52
CA GLN A 155 -21.44 -5.30 -13.57
C GLN A 155 -21.07 -6.64 -14.22
N GLY A 156 -21.49 -6.86 -15.48
CA GLY A 156 -21.22 -8.10 -16.21
C GLY A 156 -19.73 -8.36 -16.49
N GLN A 157 -18.89 -7.32 -16.46
CA GLN A 157 -17.45 -7.40 -16.75
C GLN A 157 -16.58 -7.10 -15.51
N MET A 158 -17.19 -7.04 -14.31
CA MET A 158 -16.51 -6.66 -13.08
C MET A 158 -15.31 -7.56 -12.76
N HIS A 159 -15.40 -8.87 -13.05
CA HIS A 159 -14.32 -9.83 -12.81
C HIS A 159 -13.04 -9.48 -13.59
N PHE A 160 -13.16 -9.00 -14.83
CA PHE A 160 -12.02 -8.54 -15.63
C PHE A 160 -11.36 -7.30 -15.02
N HIS A 161 -12.16 -6.33 -14.56
CA HIS A 161 -11.64 -5.10 -13.94
C HIS A 161 -11.00 -5.38 -12.58
N VAL A 162 -11.52 -6.32 -11.81
CA VAL A 162 -10.91 -6.76 -10.54
C VAL A 162 -9.57 -7.45 -10.81
N ALA A 163 -9.51 -8.38 -11.76
CA ALA A 163 -8.27 -9.05 -12.14
C ALA A 163 -7.22 -8.05 -12.66
N ALA A 164 -7.63 -7.12 -13.52
CA ALA A 164 -6.76 -6.04 -14.01
C ALA A 164 -6.28 -5.14 -12.86
N GLY A 165 -7.15 -4.80 -11.92
CA GLY A 165 -6.80 -4.00 -10.74
C GLY A 165 -5.78 -4.69 -9.84
N TYR A 166 -5.87 -6.01 -9.70
CA TYR A 166 -4.92 -6.81 -8.93
C TYR A 166 -3.56 -6.95 -9.62
N LEU A 167 -3.53 -7.22 -10.92
CA LEU A 167 -2.30 -7.41 -11.70
C LEU A 167 -1.56 -6.09 -11.99
N GLY A 168 -2.30 -5.00 -12.15
CA GLY A 168 -1.78 -3.68 -12.53
C GLY A 168 -0.57 -3.21 -11.72
N PRO A 169 -0.63 -3.17 -10.38
CA PRO A 169 0.50 -2.76 -9.54
C PRO A 169 1.75 -3.63 -9.72
N VAL A 170 1.58 -4.95 -9.89
CA VAL A 170 2.72 -5.88 -10.13
C VAL A 170 3.38 -5.56 -11.45
N LEU A 171 2.58 -5.40 -12.50
CA LEU A 171 3.08 -5.09 -13.84
C LEU A 171 3.75 -3.72 -13.88
N PHE A 172 3.17 -2.72 -13.21
CA PHE A 172 3.79 -1.41 -13.08
C PHE A 172 5.17 -1.50 -12.42
N LEU A 173 5.29 -2.26 -11.33
CA LEU A 173 6.55 -2.46 -10.63
C LEU A 173 7.59 -3.17 -11.52
N ALA A 174 7.17 -4.19 -12.27
CA ALA A 174 8.02 -4.90 -13.22
C ALA A 174 8.52 -3.99 -14.34
N VAL A 175 7.65 -3.15 -14.92
CA VAL A 175 8.03 -2.16 -15.96
C VAL A 175 8.96 -1.10 -15.39
N LEU A 176 8.70 -0.63 -14.16
CA LEU A 176 9.54 0.37 -13.50
C LEU A 176 10.96 -0.16 -13.26
N PHE A 177 11.11 -1.33 -12.64
CA PHE A 177 12.42 -1.92 -12.41
C PHE A 177 13.09 -2.39 -13.70
N GLY A 178 12.33 -2.91 -14.67
CA GLY A 178 12.85 -3.30 -15.97
C GLY A 178 13.43 -2.11 -16.74
N SER A 179 12.69 -1.00 -16.82
CA SER A 179 13.19 0.22 -17.47
C SER A 179 14.40 0.80 -16.73
N LEU A 180 14.39 0.82 -15.40
CA LEU A 180 15.53 1.26 -14.60
C LEU A 180 16.78 0.40 -14.86
N ALA A 181 16.65 -0.93 -14.85
CA ALA A 181 17.75 -1.85 -15.13
C ALA A 181 18.33 -1.62 -16.55
N ILE A 182 17.47 -1.41 -17.55
CA ILE A 182 17.91 -1.09 -18.92
C ILE A 182 18.69 0.23 -18.95
N THR A 183 18.18 1.29 -18.32
CA THR A 183 18.88 2.60 -18.30
C THR A 183 20.25 2.52 -17.65
N ILE A 184 20.37 1.81 -16.53
CA ILE A 184 21.64 1.57 -15.84
C ILE A 184 22.58 0.77 -16.74
N GLY A 185 22.09 -0.30 -17.38
CA GLY A 185 22.88 -1.13 -18.30
C GLY A 185 23.43 -0.36 -19.50
N VAL A 186 22.62 0.53 -20.08
CA VAL A 186 23.04 1.39 -21.20
C VAL A 186 24.05 2.43 -20.74
N ALA A 187 23.80 3.11 -19.61
CA ALA A 187 24.72 4.10 -19.05
C ALA A 187 26.08 3.48 -18.71
N TRP A 188 26.08 2.29 -18.10
CA TRP A 188 27.28 1.54 -17.77
C TRP A 188 28.07 1.13 -19.01
N SER A 189 27.38 0.60 -20.02
CA SER A 189 28.00 0.17 -21.28
C SER A 189 28.59 1.36 -22.04
N GLY A 190 27.90 2.50 -22.07
CA GLY A 190 28.38 3.73 -22.69
C GLY A 190 29.63 4.30 -22.00
N GLY A 191 29.68 4.27 -20.67
CA GLY A 191 30.86 4.69 -19.89
C GLY A 191 32.07 3.80 -20.15
N LYS A 192 31.87 2.48 -20.23
CA LYS A 192 32.94 1.51 -20.52
C LYS A 192 33.48 1.69 -21.94
N CYS A 193 32.61 1.93 -22.93
CA CYS A 193 33.04 2.24 -24.29
C CYS A 193 33.84 3.55 -24.36
N ARG A 194 33.40 4.62 -23.69
CA ARG A 194 34.13 5.90 -23.64
C ARG A 194 35.50 5.77 -22.98
N TYR A 195 35.60 5.00 -21.90
CA TYR A 195 36.89 4.76 -21.23
C TYR A 195 37.87 3.99 -22.13
N LEU A 196 37.38 3.00 -22.90
CA LEU A 196 38.22 2.26 -23.84
C LEU A 196 38.68 3.13 -25.01
N PHE A 197 37.80 3.98 -25.58
CA PHE A 197 38.16 4.88 -26.66
C PHE A 197 39.15 5.98 -26.25
N ASN A 198 39.13 6.44 -24.99
CA ASN A 198 40.05 7.47 -24.52
C ASN A 198 41.43 6.93 -24.10
N LYS A 199 41.61 5.60 -24.12
CA LYS A 199 42.87 4.94 -23.78
C LYS A 199 43.72 4.65 -25.04
N TYR A 200 43.14 4.75 -26.23
CA TYR A 200 43.79 4.61 -27.52
C TYR A 200 43.77 5.95 -28.27
#